data_AF-A0AAD2RDI5-F1
#
_entry.id   AF-A0AAD2RDI5-F1
#
_cell.length_a   1.000
_cell.length_b   1.000
_cell.length_c   1.000
_cell.angle_alpha   90.00
_cell.angle_beta   90.00
_cell.angle_gamma   90.00
#
_symmetry.space_group_name_H-M   'P 1'
#
loop_
_entity.id
_entity.type
_entity.pdbx_description
1 polymer ?
#
loop_
_entity_poly.entity_id
_entity_poly.type
_entity_poly.pdbx_seq_one_letter_code
_entity_poly.pdbx_strand_id
1 'polypeptide(L)'
;MKIELATRKNVFQEDNIEFKRKNFIFGKNGSGKSTLCDLIKMQKHLYQTEMNSNYELVEVKEDGEYVLANNQEEKFDVQIFQGFDSVIGENNNLNAIALSAGNKVIEDKLPILNRELEALNDEKKIKNNIYLKAKEKHNFQESKIDNWYSVAAKSIKRNTQYQIDPNYNKRKFKDDINKSKRIENVEELNSIIKETPKNPVVDYFFDIPNLKEILNLVNDILVKTVEIPQKCNELNTSEKEKFARKGLNLHEENDDCLFCGNKLTRDRMNKLNQHFNEGYQKLEEEVLSIEIEK
;
A
#
# COMPACT_ATOMS: atom_id res chain seq x y z
N MET A 1 1.67 65.37 43.31
CA MET A 1 1.70 65.42 41.83
C MET A 1 1.96 66.86 41.42
N LYS A 2 3.10 67.14 40.78
CA LYS A 2 3.44 68.49 40.31
C LYS A 2 2.97 68.67 38.86
N ILE A 3 2.39 69.82 38.55
CA ILE A 3 1.93 70.21 37.21
C ILE A 3 2.63 71.50 36.82
N GLU A 4 3.19 71.53 35.63
CA GLU A 4 3.88 72.68 35.09
C GLU A 4 2.88 73.60 34.38
N LEU A 5 2.83 74.87 34.78
CA LEU A 5 1.90 75.87 34.24
C LEU A 5 2.59 76.80 33.24
N ALA A 6 3.93 76.84 33.26
CA ALA A 6 4.77 77.65 32.37
C ALA A 6 4.57 77.33 30.87
N THR A 7 3.98 76.19 30.51
CA THR A 7 3.59 75.86 29.11
C THR A 7 2.54 76.80 28.55
N ARG A 8 1.80 77.53 29.40
CA ARG A 8 0.84 78.56 29.00
C ARG A 8 1.09 79.87 29.77
N LYS A 9 2.24 80.51 29.49
CA LYS A 9 2.72 81.76 30.15
C LYS A 9 1.71 82.92 30.20
N ASN A 10 0.71 82.94 29.31
CA ASN A 10 -0.31 84.00 29.26
C ASN A 10 -1.59 83.66 30.04
N VAL A 11 -1.66 82.48 30.66
CA VAL A 11 -2.88 81.97 31.32
C VAL A 11 -2.70 81.84 32.84
N PHE A 12 -1.50 81.47 33.30
CA PHE A 12 -1.19 81.30 34.72
C PHE A 12 -0.03 82.22 35.12
N GLN A 13 -0.12 82.81 36.33
CA GLN A 13 0.93 83.69 36.87
C GLN A 13 2.07 82.89 37.51
N GLU A 14 1.78 81.70 38.03
CA GLU A 14 2.77 80.83 38.66
C GLU A 14 3.29 79.79 37.65
N ASP A 15 4.53 79.35 37.81
CA ASP A 15 5.19 78.41 36.89
C ASP A 15 4.78 76.95 37.12
N ASN A 16 4.35 76.60 38.34
CA ASN A 16 4.00 75.23 38.70
C ASN A 16 3.01 75.18 39.88
N ILE A 17 2.25 74.10 39.97
CA ILE A 17 1.34 73.81 41.07
C ILE A 17 1.50 72.37 41.55
N GLU A 18 1.47 72.17 42.87
CA GLU A 18 1.55 70.84 43.48
C GLU A 18 0.21 70.39 44.04
N PHE A 19 -0.26 69.23 43.57
CA PHE A 19 -1.47 68.57 44.00
C PHE A 19 -1.20 67.49 45.05
N LYS A 20 -2.02 67.48 46.10
CA LYS A 20 -2.11 66.42 47.10
C LYS A 20 -3.03 65.28 46.60
N ARG A 21 -3.26 64.25 47.43
CA ARG A 21 -4.16 63.12 47.10
C ARG A 21 -5.60 63.57 46.77
N LYS A 22 -6.10 64.61 47.42
CA LYS A 22 -7.42 65.21 47.17
C LYS A 22 -7.29 66.72 47.17
N ASN A 23 -7.83 67.38 46.16
CA ASN A 23 -7.78 68.83 45.99
C ASN A 23 -9.16 69.33 45.55
N PHE A 24 -9.59 70.46 46.07
CA PHE A 24 -10.82 71.12 45.68
C PHE A 24 -10.46 72.50 45.14
N ILE A 25 -10.84 72.79 43.89
CA ILE A 25 -10.46 74.02 43.19
C ILE A 25 -11.73 74.77 42.81
N PHE A 26 -11.87 75.99 43.29
CA PHE A 26 -13.05 76.83 43.07
C PHE A 26 -12.66 78.11 42.31
N GLY A 27 -13.59 78.64 41.52
CA GLY A 27 -13.42 79.91 40.81
C GLY A 27 -14.63 80.24 39.94
N LYS A 28 -14.77 81.49 39.50
CA LYS A 28 -15.83 81.91 38.57
C LYS A 28 -15.65 81.28 37.18
N ASN A 29 -16.68 81.31 36.35
CA ASN A 29 -16.55 80.90 34.94
C ASN A 29 -15.47 81.74 34.25
N GLY A 30 -14.62 81.10 33.44
CA GLY A 30 -13.45 81.75 32.84
C GLY A 30 -12.19 81.80 33.70
N SER A 31 -12.21 81.32 34.95
CA SER A 31 -11.03 81.30 35.84
C SER A 31 -9.96 80.24 35.49
N GLY A 32 -10.01 79.64 34.30
CA GLY A 32 -9.03 78.64 33.84
C GLY A 32 -9.17 77.21 34.39
N LYS A 33 -10.28 76.86 35.08
CA LYS A 33 -10.47 75.50 35.65
C LYS A 33 -10.41 74.40 34.61
N SER A 34 -11.15 74.52 33.50
CA SER A 34 -11.12 73.52 32.42
C SER A 34 -9.73 73.45 31.77
N THR A 35 -9.08 74.61 31.59
CA THR A 35 -7.71 74.69 31.08
C THR A 35 -6.71 73.97 31.99
N LEU A 36 -6.88 74.05 33.30
CA LEU A 36 -6.07 73.32 34.27
C LEU A 36 -6.31 71.81 34.18
N CYS A 37 -7.56 71.37 34.01
CA CYS A 37 -7.87 69.96 33.76
C CYS A 37 -7.19 69.45 32.48
N ASP A 38 -7.23 70.23 31.40
CA ASP A 38 -6.57 69.88 30.13
C ASP A 38 -5.06 69.76 30.31
N LEU A 39 -4.42 70.68 31.05
CA LEU A 39 -2.99 70.62 31.37
C LEU A 39 -2.63 69.38 32.19
N ILE A 40 -3.45 69.00 33.16
CA ILE A 40 -3.25 67.77 33.94
C ILE A 40 -3.31 66.55 33.01
N LYS A 41 -4.31 66.48 32.12
CA LYS A 41 -4.42 65.37 31.17
C LYS A 41 -3.23 65.32 30.22
N MET A 42 -2.82 66.45 29.64
CA MET A 42 -1.67 66.51 28.73
C MET A 42 -0.35 66.05 29.37
N GLN A 43 -0.11 66.40 30.64
CA GLN A 43 1.17 66.13 31.29
C GLN A 43 1.23 64.77 31.99
N LYS A 44 0.08 64.29 32.48
CA LYS A 44 0.04 63.15 33.40
C LYS A 44 -0.82 61.99 32.93
N HIS A 45 -1.55 62.08 31.82
CA HIS A 45 -2.31 60.94 31.30
C HIS A 45 -1.39 59.86 30.70
N LEU A 46 -1.66 58.59 31.01
CA LEU A 46 -1.02 57.43 30.37
C LEU A 46 -1.44 57.36 28.90
N TYR A 47 -0.46 57.29 28.00
CA TYR A 47 -0.72 56.99 26.59
C TYR A 47 -0.47 55.50 26.35
N GLN A 48 -1.22 54.92 25.42
CA GLN A 48 -0.92 53.56 24.96
C GLN A 48 0.49 53.55 24.38
N THR A 49 1.28 52.53 24.72
CA THR A 49 2.66 52.39 24.23
C THR A 49 2.79 51.12 23.42
N GLU A 50 3.60 51.18 22.36
CA GLU A 50 3.90 50.07 21.46
C GLU A 50 5.40 49.99 21.19
N MET A 51 5.86 48.85 20.69
CA MET A 51 7.22 48.67 20.19
C MET A 51 7.25 49.03 18.70
N ASN A 52 8.08 49.99 18.31
CA ASN A 52 8.28 50.30 16.90
C ASN A 52 9.14 49.23 16.20
N SER A 53 9.30 49.36 14.88
CA SER A 53 10.12 48.45 14.06
C SER A 53 11.60 48.39 14.46
N ASN A 54 12.09 49.37 15.23
CA ASN A 54 13.46 49.47 15.72
C ASN A 54 13.59 48.97 17.17
N TYR A 55 12.56 48.31 17.72
CA TYR A 55 12.49 47.83 19.11
C TYR A 55 12.57 48.94 20.17
N GLU A 56 12.14 50.15 19.81
CA GLU A 56 12.03 51.27 20.75
C GLU A 56 10.59 51.40 21.25
N LEU A 57 10.44 51.69 22.54
CA LEU A 57 9.15 52.01 23.16
C LEU A 57 8.65 53.38 22.71
N VAL A 58 7.48 53.42 22.10
CA VAL A 58 6.85 54.64 21.57
C VAL A 58 5.43 54.80 22.12
N GLU A 59 5.03 56.04 22.39
CA GLU A 59 3.66 56.43 22.72
C GLU A 59 2.83 56.57 21.45
N VAL A 60 1.64 55.99 21.45
CA VAL A 60 0.64 56.08 20.39
C VAL A 60 -0.26 57.28 20.66
N LYS A 61 -0.25 58.27 19.76
CA LYS A 61 -1.21 59.38 19.79
C LYS A 61 -2.49 59.02 19.04
N GLU A 62 -3.60 59.67 19.39
CA GLU A 62 -4.91 59.49 18.74
C GLU A 62 -4.87 59.74 17.21
N ASP A 63 -3.90 60.53 16.74
CA ASP A 63 -3.71 60.83 15.30
C ASP A 63 -2.83 59.78 14.57
N GLY A 64 -2.39 58.71 15.25
CA GLY A 64 -1.54 57.65 14.69
C GLY A 64 -0.05 57.98 14.61
N GLU A 65 0.36 59.14 15.15
CA GLU A 65 1.78 59.51 15.28
C GLU A 65 2.43 58.84 16.50
N TYR A 66 3.66 58.38 16.33
CA TYR A 66 4.47 57.79 17.38
C TYR A 66 5.49 58.79 17.93
N VAL A 67 5.63 58.87 19.26
CA VAL A 67 6.68 59.68 19.93
C VAL A 67 7.43 58.80 20.92
N LEU A 68 8.75 58.94 21.03
CA LEU A 68 9.57 58.18 21.99
C LEU A 68 9.02 58.30 23.42
N ALA A 69 8.73 57.16 24.05
CA ALA A 69 8.11 57.10 25.36
C ALA A 69 9.14 57.39 26.46
N ASN A 70 9.15 58.60 27.00
CA ASN A 70 10.01 58.96 28.12
C ASN A 70 9.25 58.80 29.45
N ASN A 71 9.81 57.96 30.34
CA ASN A 71 9.47 57.80 31.76
C ASN A 71 7.95 57.77 32.12
N GLN A 72 7.32 56.60 31.97
CA GLN A 72 5.91 56.37 32.32
C GLN A 72 5.62 56.29 33.83
N GLU A 73 6.64 56.24 34.69
CA GLU A 73 6.46 56.02 36.14
C GLU A 73 5.67 57.15 36.84
N GLU A 74 5.65 58.36 36.27
CA GLU A 74 4.90 59.51 36.80
C GLU A 74 3.54 59.78 36.10
N LYS A 75 3.09 58.89 35.20
CA LYS A 75 1.80 59.02 34.49
C LYS A 75 0.69 58.22 35.17
N PHE A 76 -0.56 58.66 35.00
CA PHE A 76 -1.77 58.14 35.64
C PHE A 76 -2.91 57.99 34.61
N ASP A 77 -3.91 57.17 34.91
CA ASP A 77 -5.17 57.17 34.15
C ASP A 77 -6.01 58.40 34.55
N VAL A 78 -5.79 59.50 33.82
CA VAL A 78 -6.51 60.77 34.05
C VAL A 78 -7.84 60.76 33.30
N GLN A 79 -8.94 60.71 34.03
CA GLN A 79 -10.30 60.85 33.50
C GLN A 79 -10.91 62.21 33.88
N ILE A 80 -11.32 63.00 32.89
CA ILE A 80 -11.99 64.29 33.09
C ILE A 80 -13.49 64.08 32.92
N PHE A 81 -14.28 64.41 33.93
CA PHE A 81 -15.74 64.36 33.88
C PHE A 81 -16.32 65.78 33.85
N GLN A 82 -17.00 66.14 32.77
CA GLN A 82 -17.67 67.45 32.59
C GLN A 82 -19.21 67.34 32.59
N GLY A 83 -19.78 66.22 33.04
CA GLY A 83 -21.22 65.99 33.00
C GLY A 83 -21.74 65.58 31.62
N PHE A 84 -23.06 65.69 31.41
CA PHE A 84 -23.77 65.19 30.21
C PHE A 84 -23.82 66.19 29.04
N ASP A 85 -23.45 67.46 29.26
CA ASP A 85 -23.51 68.51 28.24
C ASP A 85 -22.61 68.22 27.02
N SER A 86 -21.57 67.39 27.19
CA SER A 86 -20.68 66.96 26.10
C SER A 86 -21.27 65.88 25.17
N VAL A 87 -22.42 65.30 25.52
CA VAL A 87 -23.03 64.14 24.82
C VAL A 87 -24.31 64.53 24.09
N ILE A 88 -24.84 65.74 24.33
CA ILE A 88 -26.08 66.23 23.73
C ILE A 88 -25.72 67.08 22.52
N GLY A 89 -26.10 66.64 21.32
CA GLY A 89 -25.90 67.41 20.10
C GLY A 89 -26.85 68.62 20.02
N GLU A 90 -26.54 69.59 19.13
CA GLU A 90 -27.34 70.82 18.93
C GLU A 90 -28.84 70.56 18.64
N ASN A 91 -29.20 69.34 18.23
CA ASN A 91 -30.56 68.89 17.95
C ASN A 91 -31.26 68.18 19.13
N ASN A 92 -30.74 68.27 20.36
CA ASN A 92 -31.27 67.58 21.56
C ASN A 92 -31.33 66.04 21.48
N ASN A 93 -30.64 65.43 20.51
CA ASN A 93 -30.43 63.99 20.47
C ASN A 93 -29.11 63.63 21.18
N LEU A 94 -29.08 62.44 21.78
CA LEU A 94 -27.82 61.84 22.24
C LEU A 94 -26.93 61.66 21.01
N ASN A 95 -25.87 62.45 20.90
CA ASN A 95 -24.73 62.09 20.08
C ASN A 95 -24.07 60.93 20.81
N ALA A 96 -24.56 59.71 20.55
CA ALA A 96 -23.94 58.50 21.02
C ALA A 96 -22.50 58.49 20.50
N ILE A 97 -21.57 59.00 21.31
CA ILE A 97 -20.12 58.94 21.11
C ILE A 97 -19.72 59.45 19.72
N ALA A 98 -19.84 60.77 19.50
CA ALA A 98 -19.17 61.41 18.37
C ALA A 98 -17.67 61.60 18.72
N LEU A 99 -16.90 60.50 18.69
CA LEU A 99 -15.45 60.55 18.60
C LEU A 99 -15.06 60.96 17.17
N SER A 100 -14.51 62.18 17.07
CA SER A 100 -13.68 62.74 15.99
C SER A 100 -14.21 62.75 14.55
N ALA A 101 -13.64 63.65 13.73
CA ALA A 101 -14.01 63.90 12.33
C ALA A 101 -13.98 62.66 11.40
N GLY A 102 -13.48 61.51 11.88
CA GLY A 102 -13.45 60.25 11.15
C GLY A 102 -14.84 59.69 10.80
N ASN A 103 -15.86 59.92 11.63
CA ASN A 103 -17.18 59.29 11.42
C ASN A 103 -17.93 59.83 10.19
N LYS A 104 -17.81 61.12 9.87
CA LYS A 104 -18.40 61.70 8.64
C LYS A 104 -17.77 61.10 7.38
N VAL A 105 -16.46 60.89 7.39
CA VAL A 105 -15.72 60.25 6.28
C VAL A 105 -16.13 58.78 6.13
N ILE A 106 -16.48 58.11 7.23
CA ILE A 106 -16.96 56.72 7.22
C ILE A 106 -18.40 56.65 6.66
N GLU A 107 -19.27 57.59 7.02
CA GLU A 107 -20.64 57.68 6.47
C GLU A 107 -20.64 57.88 4.95
N ASP A 108 -19.71 58.67 4.40
CA ASP A 108 -19.58 58.87 2.94
C ASP A 108 -19.00 57.65 2.21
N LYS A 109 -18.14 56.86 2.88
CA LYS A 109 -17.52 55.65 2.30
C LYS A 109 -18.43 54.43 2.31
N LEU A 110 -19.34 54.33 3.28
CA LEU A 110 -20.33 53.26 3.41
C LEU A 110 -21.14 52.97 2.14
N PRO A 111 -21.77 53.95 1.46
CA PRO A 111 -22.53 53.70 0.24
C PRO A 111 -21.65 53.27 -0.95
N ILE A 112 -20.40 53.74 -1.02
CA ILE A 112 -19.44 53.33 -2.06
C ILE A 112 -19.05 51.87 -1.85
N LEU A 113 -18.68 51.50 -0.63
CA LEU A 113 -18.30 50.14 -0.28
C LEU A 113 -19.46 49.14 -0.44
N ASN A 114 -20.69 49.57 -0.14
CA ASN A 114 -21.88 48.74 -0.38
C ASN A 114 -22.14 48.50 -1.87
N ARG A 115 -21.95 49.51 -2.73
CA ARG A 115 -22.04 49.34 -4.20
C ARG A 115 -20.96 48.39 -4.72
N GLU A 116 -19.74 48.50 -4.21
CA GLU A 116 -18.65 47.57 -4.56
C GLU A 116 -18.97 46.13 -4.12
N LEU A 117 -19.53 45.96 -2.91
CA LEU A 117 -19.98 44.65 -2.43
C LEU A 117 -21.10 44.06 -3.28
N GLU A 118 -22.07 44.87 -3.72
CA GLU A 118 -23.14 44.43 -4.62
C GLU A 118 -22.56 44.00 -5.98
N ALA A 119 -21.67 44.81 -6.57
CA ALA A 119 -21.02 44.49 -7.84
C ALA A 119 -20.21 43.18 -7.75
N LEU A 120 -19.43 43.01 -6.68
CA LEU A 120 -18.67 41.78 -6.43
C LEU A 120 -19.58 40.56 -6.23
N ASN A 121 -20.71 40.73 -5.56
CA ASN A 121 -21.69 39.66 -5.38
C ASN A 121 -22.34 39.25 -6.70
N ASP A 122 -22.65 40.20 -7.57
CA ASP A 122 -23.22 39.91 -8.89
C ASP A 122 -22.18 39.24 -9.81
N GLU A 123 -20.93 39.70 -9.78
CA GLU A 123 -19.83 39.03 -10.49
C GLU A 123 -19.64 37.59 -9.98
N LYS A 124 -19.69 37.38 -8.66
CA LYS A 124 -19.63 36.06 -8.03
C LYS A 124 -20.78 35.17 -8.48
N LYS A 125 -22.02 35.67 -8.55
CA LYS A 125 -23.18 34.91 -9.04
C LYS A 125 -22.96 34.47 -10.50
N ILE A 126 -22.49 35.37 -11.36
CA ILE A 126 -22.22 35.08 -12.77
C ILE A 126 -21.15 33.99 -12.89
N LYS A 127 -20.01 34.16 -12.22
CA LYS A 127 -18.90 33.18 -12.23
C LYS A 127 -19.35 31.82 -11.68
N ASN A 128 -20.14 31.80 -10.62
CA ASN A 128 -20.64 30.57 -10.03
C ASN A 128 -21.59 29.83 -10.99
N ASN A 129 -22.47 30.55 -11.69
CA ASN A 129 -23.35 29.94 -12.69
C ASN A 129 -22.56 29.33 -13.86
N ILE A 130 -21.52 30.01 -14.35
CA ILE A 130 -20.60 29.48 -15.37
C ILE A 130 -19.90 28.22 -14.86
N TYR A 131 -19.37 28.25 -13.64
CA TYR A 131 -18.72 27.11 -13.01
C TYR A 131 -19.66 25.92 -12.85
N LEU A 132 -20.89 26.13 -12.37
CA LEU A 132 -21.88 25.07 -12.21
C LEU A 132 -22.20 24.40 -13.56
N LYS A 133 -22.43 25.19 -14.62
CA LYS A 133 -22.64 24.65 -15.97
C LYS A 133 -21.44 23.87 -16.49
N ALA A 134 -20.22 24.35 -16.26
CA ALA A 134 -19.01 23.65 -16.64
C ALA A 134 -18.83 22.33 -15.86
N LYS A 135 -19.11 22.36 -14.55
CA LYS A 135 -19.05 21.21 -13.67
C LYS A 135 -20.07 20.14 -14.05
N GLU A 136 -21.30 20.52 -14.39
CA GLU A 136 -22.31 19.59 -14.88
C GLU A 136 -21.86 18.88 -16.16
N LYS A 137 -21.32 19.64 -17.12
CA LYS A 137 -20.76 19.06 -18.36
C LYS A 137 -19.60 18.11 -18.07
N HIS A 138 -18.68 18.50 -17.18
CA HIS A 138 -17.57 17.65 -16.76
C HIS A 138 -18.07 16.34 -16.14
N ASN A 139 -18.92 16.44 -15.11
CA ASN A 139 -19.49 15.30 -14.40
C ASN A 139 -20.26 14.38 -15.34
N PHE A 140 -20.97 14.93 -16.32
CA PHE A 140 -21.66 14.14 -17.33
C PHE A 140 -20.68 13.31 -18.17
N GLN A 141 -19.59 13.91 -18.67
CA GLN A 141 -18.58 13.15 -19.43
C GLN A 141 -17.84 12.14 -18.54
N GLU A 142 -17.51 12.51 -17.31
CA GLU A 142 -16.89 11.61 -16.34
C GLU A 142 -17.77 10.40 -16.04
N SER A 143 -19.09 10.62 -15.89
CA SER A 143 -20.05 9.53 -15.70
C SER A 143 -20.13 8.59 -16.91
N LYS A 144 -19.98 9.10 -18.13
CA LYS A 144 -19.94 8.26 -19.34
C LYS A 144 -18.71 7.37 -19.35
N ILE A 145 -17.56 7.93 -18.98
CA ILE A 145 -16.30 7.18 -18.88
C ILE A 145 -16.43 6.11 -17.78
N ASP A 146 -16.94 6.46 -16.61
CA ASP A 146 -17.11 5.51 -15.50
C ASP A 146 -18.11 4.39 -15.83
N ASN A 147 -19.19 4.73 -16.54
CA ASN A 147 -20.15 3.76 -17.04
C ASN A 147 -19.50 2.82 -18.06
N TRP A 148 -18.69 3.34 -18.98
CA TRP A 148 -17.95 2.52 -19.95
C TRP A 148 -17.04 1.51 -19.27
N TYR A 149 -16.22 1.94 -18.30
CA TYR A 149 -15.38 1.03 -17.50
C TYR A 149 -16.21 -0.04 -16.77
N SER A 150 -17.38 0.34 -16.25
CA SER A 150 -18.27 -0.58 -15.56
C SER A 150 -18.91 -1.61 -16.50
N VAL A 151 -19.29 -1.21 -17.71
CA VAL A 151 -19.82 -2.10 -18.75
C VAL A 151 -18.74 -3.07 -19.24
N ALA A 152 -17.54 -2.58 -19.52
CA ALA A 152 -16.42 -3.41 -19.97
C ALA A 152 -15.97 -4.42 -18.90
N ALA A 153 -15.91 -4.02 -17.63
CA ALA A 153 -15.63 -4.96 -16.55
C ALA A 153 -16.71 -6.05 -16.44
N LYS A 154 -17.99 -5.69 -16.64
CA LYS A 154 -19.10 -6.65 -16.66
C LYS A 154 -19.03 -7.61 -17.85
N SER A 155 -18.63 -7.14 -19.04
CA SER A 155 -18.52 -8.03 -20.21
C SER A 155 -17.43 -9.08 -20.02
N ILE A 156 -16.30 -8.71 -19.41
CA ILE A 156 -15.25 -9.66 -19.03
C ILE A 156 -15.80 -10.64 -18.00
N LYS A 157 -16.35 -10.16 -16.88
CA LYS A 157 -16.91 -11.02 -15.81
C LYS A 157 -17.96 -12.02 -16.31
N ARG A 158 -18.78 -11.63 -17.29
CA ARG A 158 -19.82 -12.48 -17.88
C ARG A 158 -19.29 -13.45 -18.95
N ASN A 159 -18.05 -13.29 -19.40
CA ASN A 159 -17.47 -14.19 -20.37
C ASN A 159 -17.18 -15.54 -19.70
N THR A 160 -18.02 -16.53 -19.99
CA THR A 160 -17.93 -17.89 -19.44
C THR A 160 -16.80 -18.72 -20.05
N GLN A 161 -16.10 -18.19 -21.06
CA GLN A 161 -14.99 -18.89 -21.71
C GLN A 161 -13.76 -19.01 -20.79
N TYR A 162 -13.64 -18.14 -19.77
CA TYR A 162 -12.49 -18.10 -18.88
C TYR A 162 -12.92 -18.12 -17.42
N GLN A 163 -12.14 -18.77 -16.55
CA GLN A 163 -12.32 -18.63 -15.10
C GLN A 163 -11.84 -17.25 -14.67
N ILE A 164 -12.81 -16.35 -14.49
CA ILE A 164 -12.57 -14.97 -14.03
C ILE A 164 -13.01 -14.87 -12.58
N ASP A 165 -12.27 -14.07 -11.81
CA ASP A 165 -12.59 -13.79 -10.41
C ASP A 165 -14.06 -13.34 -10.24
N PRO A 166 -14.88 -14.02 -9.42
CA PRO A 166 -16.26 -13.63 -9.13
C PRO A 166 -16.40 -12.19 -8.61
N ASN A 167 -15.34 -11.61 -8.04
CA ASN A 167 -15.27 -10.24 -7.55
C ASN A 167 -14.59 -9.28 -8.55
N TYR A 168 -14.56 -9.63 -9.84
CA TYR A 168 -14.07 -8.74 -10.90
C TYR A 168 -14.96 -7.49 -11.03
N ASN A 169 -14.34 -6.31 -11.02
CA ASN A 169 -15.04 -5.02 -10.97
C ASN A 169 -14.29 -3.94 -11.76
N LYS A 170 -14.85 -2.73 -11.82
CA LYS A 170 -14.28 -1.60 -12.59
C LYS A 170 -12.86 -1.23 -12.18
N ARG A 171 -12.49 -1.40 -10.91
CA ARG A 171 -11.14 -1.06 -10.41
C ARG A 171 -10.11 -2.04 -10.96
N LYS A 172 -10.39 -3.34 -10.86
CA LYS A 172 -9.53 -4.40 -11.41
C LYS A 172 -9.35 -4.25 -12.91
N PHE A 173 -10.43 -3.93 -13.64
CA PHE A 173 -10.36 -3.69 -15.07
C PHE A 173 -9.46 -2.49 -15.45
N LYS A 174 -9.49 -1.39 -14.68
CA LYS A 174 -8.56 -0.27 -14.89
C LYS A 174 -7.09 -0.69 -14.70
N ASP A 175 -6.82 -1.50 -13.68
CA ASP A 175 -5.47 -2.01 -13.41
C ASP A 175 -5.00 -2.96 -14.53
N ASP A 176 -5.89 -3.79 -15.07
CA ASP A 176 -5.59 -4.74 -16.15
C ASP A 176 -5.33 -4.05 -17.48
N ILE A 177 -6.05 -2.97 -17.80
CA ILE A 177 -5.81 -2.18 -19.02
C ILE A 177 -4.35 -1.70 -19.07
N ASN A 178 -3.81 -1.23 -17.95
CA ASN A 178 -2.42 -0.75 -17.90
C ASN A 178 -1.39 -1.87 -18.12
N LYS A 179 -1.77 -3.11 -17.83
CA LYS A 179 -0.93 -4.30 -18.03
C LYS A 179 -1.21 -4.99 -19.36
N SER A 180 -2.23 -4.55 -20.08
CA SER A 180 -2.67 -5.20 -21.31
C SER A 180 -1.60 -5.06 -22.38
N LYS A 181 -1.30 -6.18 -23.04
CA LYS A 181 -0.45 -6.21 -24.23
C LYS A 181 -1.33 -6.56 -25.41
N ARG A 182 -1.11 -5.87 -26.53
CA ARG A 182 -1.77 -6.22 -27.77
C ARG A 182 -1.27 -7.59 -28.22
N ILE A 183 -2.20 -8.48 -28.44
CA ILE A 183 -1.95 -9.83 -28.94
C ILE A 183 -2.33 -9.83 -30.42
N GLU A 184 -1.40 -10.24 -31.28
CA GLU A 184 -1.63 -10.32 -32.73
C GLU A 184 -2.15 -11.70 -33.14
N ASN A 185 -1.79 -12.76 -32.41
CA ASN A 185 -2.16 -14.15 -32.69
C ASN A 185 -3.29 -14.67 -31.78
N VAL A 186 -4.41 -13.93 -31.75
CA VAL A 186 -5.57 -14.26 -30.90
C VAL A 186 -6.15 -15.64 -31.21
N GLU A 187 -6.17 -16.04 -32.49
CA GLU A 187 -6.74 -17.33 -32.94
C GLU A 187 -5.90 -18.53 -32.47
N GLU A 188 -4.58 -18.45 -32.59
CA GLU A 188 -3.66 -19.49 -32.11
C GLU A 188 -3.74 -19.65 -30.59
N LEU A 189 -3.73 -18.55 -29.83
CA LEU A 189 -3.82 -18.61 -28.37
C LEU A 189 -5.17 -19.13 -27.89
N ASN A 190 -6.26 -18.76 -28.57
CA ASN A 190 -7.58 -19.34 -28.31
C ASN A 190 -7.63 -20.84 -28.61
N SER A 191 -6.85 -21.34 -29.59
CA SER A 191 -6.75 -22.77 -29.88
C SER A 191 -6.02 -23.54 -28.78
N ILE A 192 -5.02 -22.92 -28.12
CA ILE A 192 -4.29 -23.48 -26.99
C ILE A 192 -5.16 -23.55 -25.72
N ILE A 193 -5.98 -22.51 -25.48
CA ILE A 193 -6.84 -22.42 -24.29
C ILE A 193 -8.07 -23.32 -24.38
N LYS A 194 -8.49 -23.72 -25.59
CA LYS A 194 -9.54 -24.74 -25.74
C LYS A 194 -9.00 -26.05 -25.19
N GLU A 195 -9.31 -26.31 -23.93
CA GLU A 195 -9.22 -27.61 -23.30
C GLU A 195 -10.18 -28.56 -24.05
N THR A 196 -9.72 -29.09 -25.18
CA THR A 196 -10.32 -30.30 -25.71
C THR A 196 -10.12 -31.36 -24.64
N PRO A 197 -11.19 -31.96 -24.08
CA PRO A 197 -11.03 -33.04 -23.13
C PRO A 197 -10.13 -34.08 -23.77
N LYS A 198 -8.98 -34.33 -23.15
CA LYS A 198 -8.07 -35.38 -23.62
C LYS A 198 -8.88 -36.67 -23.59
N ASN A 199 -8.73 -37.46 -24.65
CA ASN A 199 -9.37 -38.77 -24.68
C ASN A 199 -9.06 -39.50 -23.36
N PRO A 200 -10.05 -40.15 -22.74
CA PRO A 200 -9.80 -40.96 -21.56
C PRO A 200 -8.66 -41.91 -21.89
N VAL A 201 -7.65 -41.95 -21.01
CA VAL A 201 -6.53 -42.88 -21.16
C VAL A 201 -7.16 -44.27 -21.18
N VAL A 202 -6.89 -45.03 -22.24
CA VAL A 202 -7.37 -46.42 -22.33
C VAL A 202 -6.78 -47.16 -21.14
N ASP A 203 -7.63 -47.89 -20.41
CA ASP A 203 -7.17 -48.72 -19.29
C ASP A 203 -6.08 -49.66 -19.80
N TYR A 204 -4.87 -49.47 -19.29
CA TYR A 204 -3.71 -50.28 -19.65
C TYR A 204 -3.72 -51.50 -18.73
N PHE A 205 -4.01 -52.66 -19.29
CA PHE A 205 -3.93 -53.93 -18.58
C PHE A 205 -2.50 -54.45 -18.73
N PHE A 206 -1.80 -54.58 -17.60
CA PHE A 206 -0.57 -55.35 -17.56
C PHE A 206 -0.92 -56.83 -17.66
N ASP A 207 -0.30 -57.53 -18.62
CA ASP A 207 -0.27 -58.99 -18.61
C ASP A 207 0.66 -59.43 -17.47
N ILE A 208 0.09 -59.54 -16.27
CA ILE A 208 0.80 -60.07 -15.12
C ILE A 208 0.68 -61.60 -15.18
N PRO A 209 1.78 -62.35 -15.30
CA PRO A 209 1.72 -63.80 -15.27
C PRO A 209 1.18 -64.29 -13.92
N ASN A 210 0.58 -65.48 -13.90
CA ASN A 210 -0.03 -66.02 -12.69
C ASN A 210 1.05 -66.35 -11.64
N LEU A 211 1.31 -65.39 -10.74
CA LEU A 211 2.35 -65.50 -9.70
C LEU A 211 2.15 -66.71 -8.79
N LYS A 212 0.91 -67.18 -8.60
CA LYS A 212 0.61 -68.35 -7.78
C LYS A 212 1.05 -69.64 -8.46
N GLU A 213 0.87 -69.74 -9.77
CA GLU A 213 1.36 -70.89 -10.55
C GLU A 213 2.87 -70.93 -10.59
N ILE A 214 3.52 -69.78 -10.80
CA ILE A 214 4.99 -69.67 -10.75
C ILE A 214 5.50 -70.10 -9.37
N LEU A 215 4.89 -69.61 -8.29
CA LEU A 215 5.30 -69.98 -6.93
C LEU A 215 5.18 -71.49 -6.68
N ASN A 216 4.07 -72.11 -7.12
CA ASN A 216 3.89 -73.55 -6.99
C ASN A 216 4.95 -74.33 -7.78
N LEU A 217 5.21 -73.93 -9.04
CA LEU A 217 6.19 -74.59 -9.90
C LEU A 217 7.61 -74.48 -9.34
N VAL A 218 7.99 -73.31 -8.82
CA VAL A 218 9.28 -73.12 -8.16
C VAL A 218 9.40 -74.00 -6.91
N ASN A 219 8.36 -74.06 -6.07
CA ASN A 219 8.39 -74.90 -4.88
C ASN A 219 8.49 -76.39 -5.22
N ASP A 220 7.78 -76.86 -6.26
CA ASP A 220 7.85 -78.25 -6.71
C ASP A 220 9.26 -78.63 -7.17
N ILE A 221 9.94 -77.76 -7.92
CA ILE A 221 11.32 -77.99 -8.38
C ILE A 221 12.31 -77.98 -7.23
N LEU A 222 12.15 -77.08 -6.25
CA LEU A 222 13.04 -77.01 -5.08
C LEU A 222 12.98 -78.27 -4.19
N VAL A 223 11.86 -79.01 -4.21
CA VAL A 223 11.69 -80.25 -3.43
C VAL A 223 12.20 -81.48 -4.18
N LYS A 224 12.35 -81.43 -5.50
CA LYS A 224 12.86 -82.55 -6.30
C LYS A 224 14.30 -82.86 -5.92
N THR A 225 14.55 -84.09 -5.50
CA THR A 225 15.88 -84.65 -5.27
C THR A 225 16.17 -85.73 -6.28
N VAL A 226 17.41 -85.78 -6.78
CA VAL A 226 17.87 -86.80 -7.71
C VAL A 226 18.95 -87.61 -7.02
N GLU A 227 18.76 -88.93 -6.94
CA GLU A 227 19.79 -89.85 -6.46
C GLU A 227 20.82 -90.08 -7.58
N ILE A 228 22.06 -89.66 -7.35
CA ILE A 228 23.18 -89.89 -8.28
C ILE A 228 23.93 -91.15 -7.80
N PRO A 229 23.76 -92.31 -8.46
CA PRO A 229 24.31 -93.58 -7.97
C PRO A 229 25.85 -93.61 -7.95
N GLN A 230 26.51 -92.86 -8.83
CA GLN A 230 27.97 -92.76 -8.83
C GLN A 230 28.43 -91.34 -9.22
N LYS A 231 29.09 -90.65 -8.29
CA LYS A 231 29.62 -89.30 -8.51
C LYS A 231 31.07 -89.33 -9.01
N CYS A 232 31.34 -88.69 -10.14
CA CYS A 232 32.70 -88.48 -10.62
C CYS A 232 33.33 -87.29 -9.87
N ASN A 233 34.24 -87.56 -8.91
CA ASN A 233 34.87 -86.52 -8.08
C ASN A 233 35.69 -85.49 -8.89
N GLU A 234 36.13 -85.86 -10.09
CA GLU A 234 36.91 -85.01 -11.00
C GLU A 234 36.07 -83.86 -11.58
N LEU A 235 34.75 -84.06 -11.68
CA LEU A 235 33.77 -83.11 -12.18
C LEU A 235 33.25 -82.24 -11.02
N ASN A 236 34.19 -81.59 -10.32
CA ASN A 236 33.89 -80.84 -9.11
C ASN A 236 33.46 -79.38 -9.36
N THR A 237 33.43 -78.93 -10.61
CA THR A 237 33.00 -77.58 -10.99
C THR A 237 32.04 -77.64 -12.17
N SER A 238 31.11 -76.69 -12.23
CA SER A 238 30.10 -76.59 -13.30
C SER A 238 30.72 -76.55 -14.70
N GLU A 239 31.87 -75.90 -14.88
CA GLU A 239 32.56 -75.84 -16.17
C GLU A 239 33.09 -77.21 -16.60
N LYS A 240 33.63 -77.99 -15.66
CA LYS A 240 34.12 -79.36 -15.93
C LYS A 240 32.96 -80.30 -16.25
N GLU A 241 31.85 -80.18 -15.54
CA GLU A 241 30.62 -80.94 -15.82
C GLU A 241 30.10 -80.61 -17.23
N LYS A 242 30.00 -79.31 -17.60
CA LYS A 242 29.57 -78.88 -18.94
C LYS A 242 30.51 -79.40 -20.04
N PHE A 243 31.83 -79.34 -19.81
CA PHE A 243 32.82 -79.88 -20.73
C PHE A 243 32.67 -81.39 -20.90
N ALA A 244 32.59 -82.14 -19.80
CA ALA A 244 32.44 -83.58 -19.82
C ALA A 244 31.12 -84.01 -20.46
N ARG A 245 30.02 -83.30 -20.21
CA ARG A 245 28.70 -83.56 -20.83
C ARG A 245 28.74 -83.34 -22.34
N LYS A 246 29.28 -82.20 -22.80
CA LYS A 246 29.44 -81.94 -24.23
C LYS A 246 30.35 -82.98 -24.88
N GLY A 247 31.43 -83.37 -24.20
CA GLY A 247 32.31 -84.44 -24.64
C GLY A 247 31.56 -85.77 -24.74
N LEU A 248 30.79 -86.16 -23.72
CA LEU A 248 30.04 -87.41 -23.68
C LEU A 248 29.10 -87.58 -24.88
N ASN A 249 28.39 -86.52 -25.25
CA ASN A 249 27.45 -86.53 -26.38
C ASN A 249 28.13 -86.69 -27.76
N LEU A 250 29.46 -86.60 -27.83
CA LEU A 250 30.23 -86.66 -29.07
C LEU A 250 31.01 -87.98 -29.24
N HIS A 251 30.87 -88.94 -28.32
CA HIS A 251 31.59 -90.22 -28.37
C HIS A 251 30.63 -91.40 -28.17
N GLU A 252 30.92 -92.52 -28.81
CA GLU A 252 30.30 -93.82 -28.60
C GLU A 252 31.20 -94.75 -27.75
N GLU A 253 30.71 -95.95 -27.42
CA GLU A 253 31.48 -96.92 -26.64
C GLU A 253 32.78 -97.35 -27.34
N ASN A 254 33.92 -97.25 -26.64
CA ASN A 254 35.27 -97.59 -27.12
C ASN A 254 35.87 -96.64 -28.18
N ASP A 255 35.30 -95.46 -28.36
CA ASP A 255 35.91 -94.41 -29.19
C ASP A 255 37.21 -93.87 -28.60
N ASP A 256 38.08 -93.34 -29.45
CA ASP A 256 39.23 -92.55 -29.03
C ASP A 256 38.77 -91.14 -28.64
N CYS A 257 39.15 -90.68 -27.45
CA CYS A 257 38.72 -89.39 -26.93
C CYS A 257 39.27 -88.24 -27.81
N LEU A 258 38.39 -87.43 -28.38
CA LEU A 258 38.70 -86.27 -29.24
C LEU A 258 39.59 -85.22 -28.56
N PHE A 259 39.65 -85.20 -27.23
CA PHE A 259 40.48 -84.24 -26.47
C PHE A 259 41.90 -84.76 -26.19
N CYS A 260 42.04 -85.99 -25.69
CA CYS A 260 43.33 -86.51 -25.23
C CYS A 260 43.86 -87.71 -26.03
N GLY A 261 43.10 -88.23 -27.00
CA GLY A 261 43.47 -89.35 -27.85
C GLY A 261 43.45 -90.73 -27.18
N ASN A 262 43.05 -90.83 -25.91
CA ASN A 262 42.96 -92.10 -25.18
C ASN A 262 41.62 -92.79 -25.43
N LYS A 263 41.60 -94.13 -25.40
CA LYS A 263 40.36 -94.92 -25.51
C LYS A 263 39.38 -94.65 -24.36
N LEU A 264 38.13 -94.34 -24.71
CA LEU A 264 37.01 -94.20 -23.78
C LEU A 264 36.44 -95.58 -23.46
N THR A 265 36.89 -96.18 -22.35
CA THR A 265 36.46 -97.51 -21.94
C THR A 265 34.99 -97.55 -21.56
N ARG A 266 34.33 -98.71 -21.74
CA ARG A 266 32.95 -98.95 -21.29
C ARG A 266 32.73 -98.59 -19.82
N ASP A 267 33.67 -98.93 -18.94
CA ASP A 267 33.59 -98.60 -17.52
C ASP A 267 33.58 -97.07 -17.28
N ARG A 268 34.35 -96.32 -18.06
CA ARG A 268 34.37 -94.86 -17.96
C ARG A 268 33.09 -94.25 -18.50
N MET A 269 32.57 -94.77 -19.62
CA MET A 269 31.29 -94.37 -20.19
C MET A 269 30.14 -94.60 -19.20
N ASN A 270 30.08 -95.78 -18.59
CA ASN A 270 29.08 -96.14 -17.59
C ASN A 270 29.13 -95.21 -16.36
N LYS A 271 30.33 -94.88 -15.86
CA LYS A 271 30.52 -93.91 -14.77
C LYS A 271 29.99 -92.52 -15.11
N LEU A 272 30.23 -92.05 -16.34
CA LEU A 272 29.74 -90.76 -16.80
C LEU A 272 28.21 -90.77 -16.99
N ASN A 273 27.64 -91.85 -17.54
CA ASN A 273 26.19 -92.02 -17.68
C ASN A 273 25.47 -92.10 -16.32
N GLN A 274 26.09 -92.72 -15.32
CA GLN A 274 25.56 -92.74 -13.94
C GLN A 274 25.68 -91.37 -13.25
N HIS A 275 26.70 -90.59 -13.57
CA HIS A 275 26.89 -89.24 -13.05
C HIS A 275 25.90 -88.24 -13.66
N PHE A 276 25.68 -88.31 -14.99
CA PHE A 276 24.69 -87.52 -15.73
C PHE A 276 23.39 -88.34 -15.94
N ASN A 277 22.82 -88.86 -14.87
CA ASN A 277 21.61 -89.69 -14.97
C ASN A 277 20.43 -88.90 -15.57
N GLU A 278 19.43 -89.61 -16.11
CA GLU A 278 18.25 -88.98 -16.72
C GLU A 278 17.49 -88.06 -15.74
N GLY A 279 17.50 -88.38 -14.44
CA GLY A 279 16.86 -87.56 -13.41
C GLY A 279 17.51 -86.19 -13.26
N TYR A 280 18.85 -86.14 -13.30
CA TYR A 280 19.62 -84.90 -13.22
C TYR A 280 19.40 -84.05 -14.47
N GLN A 281 19.38 -84.68 -15.65
CA GLN A 281 19.13 -83.99 -16.92
C GLN A 281 17.74 -83.37 -16.96
N LYS A 282 16.69 -84.13 -16.57
CA LYS A 282 15.31 -83.62 -16.52
C LYS A 282 15.15 -82.47 -15.53
N LEU A 283 15.79 -82.55 -14.37
CA LEU A 283 15.74 -81.46 -13.38
C LEU A 283 16.43 -80.19 -13.90
N GLU A 284 17.57 -80.33 -14.58
CA GLU A 284 18.27 -79.19 -15.19
C GLU A 284 17.43 -78.53 -16.30
N GLU A 285 16.76 -79.32 -17.14
CA GLU A 285 15.85 -78.82 -18.18
C GLU A 285 14.64 -78.09 -17.59
N GLU A 286 14.02 -78.65 -16.54
CA GLU A 286 12.91 -78.01 -15.84
C GLU A 286 13.30 -76.65 -15.25
N VAL A 287 14.48 -76.55 -14.63
CA VAL A 287 15.00 -75.28 -14.08
C VAL A 287 15.22 -74.25 -15.19
N LEU A 288 15.78 -74.65 -16.34
CA LEU A 288 16.03 -73.75 -17.46
C LEU A 288 14.75 -73.31 -18.18
N SER A 289 13.67 -74.11 -18.09
CA SER A 289 12.38 -73.81 -18.73
C SER A 289 11.56 -72.72 -18.03
N ILE A 290 11.95 -72.31 -16.81
CA ILE A 290 11.29 -71.22 -16.08
C ILE A 290 11.74 -69.87 -16.64
N GLU A 291 11.08 -69.41 -17.69
CA GLU A 291 11.17 -68.03 -18.16
C GLU A 291 10.05 -67.19 -17.52
N ILE A 292 10.43 -66.23 -16.67
CA ILE A 292 9.50 -65.30 -15.98
C ILE A 292 9.14 -64.11 -16.89
N GLU A 293 9.89 -63.89 -17.97
CA GLU A 293 9.67 -62.79 -18.91
C GLU A 293 9.04 -63.27 -20.22
N LYS A 294 7.78 -62.91 -20.44
CA LYS A 294 7.19 -62.68 -21.76
C LYS A 294 6.51 -61.33 -21.79
#